data_AF-A0A6I7R1A1-F1
#
_entry.id   AF-A0A6I7R1A1-F1
#
_cell.length_a   1.000
_cell.length_b   1.000
_cell.length_c   1.000
_cell.angle_alpha   90.00
_cell.angle_beta   90.00
_cell.angle_gamma   90.00
#
_symmetry.space_group_name_H-M   'P 1'
#
loop_
_entity.id
_entity.type
_entity.pdbx_description
1 polymer ?
#
loop_
_entity_poly.entity_id
_entity_poly.type
_entity_poly.pdbx_seq_one_letter_code
_entity_poly.pdbx_strand_id
1 'polypeptide(L)'
;MTNNYKSEVNAGVHTNIGMDFQKNCTIYLFLEKYNQLQNQKYFIILEHLEDVIFGYLDNQAELSKIETYQAKKSSSKWINSGLLEIIKKIAETSQSVLNDPHPKAEDFSQDNFFATNNTIELKCKVNKQQYS
;
A
#
# COMPACT_ATOMS: atom_id res chain seq x y z
N MET A 1 -44.35 -3.10 2.30
CA MET A 1 -43.08 -3.63 2.85
C MET A 1 -42.23 -4.08 1.67
N THR A 2 -41.29 -3.24 1.23
CA THR A 2 -40.40 -3.53 0.10
C THR A 2 -39.14 -4.20 0.62
N ASN A 3 -38.93 -5.44 0.21
CA ASN A 3 -37.82 -6.30 0.64
C ASN A 3 -36.48 -5.83 0.02
N ASN A 4 -35.55 -5.41 0.88
CA ASN A 4 -34.14 -5.13 0.55
C ASN A 4 -33.34 -6.43 0.48
N TYR A 5 -33.44 -7.17 -0.62
CA TYR A 5 -32.52 -8.27 -0.93
C TYR A 5 -31.77 -7.94 -2.23
N LYS A 6 -30.49 -7.54 -2.14
CA LYS A 6 -29.41 -7.67 -3.16
C LYS A 6 -28.26 -6.66 -3.00
N SER A 7 -27.59 -6.59 -1.85
CA SER A 7 -26.26 -5.94 -1.77
C SER A 7 -25.19 -6.81 -1.11
N GLU A 8 -25.56 -7.79 -0.30
CA GLU A 8 -24.60 -8.58 0.49
C GLU A 8 -23.91 -9.70 -0.30
N VAL A 9 -24.59 -10.33 -1.27
CA VAL A 9 -24.03 -11.45 -2.06
C VAL A 9 -22.89 -11.00 -2.99
N ASN A 10 -22.99 -9.80 -3.54
CA ASN A 10 -21.97 -9.27 -4.45
C ASN A 10 -20.73 -8.74 -3.72
N ALA A 11 -20.90 -8.25 -2.47
CA ALA A 11 -19.79 -7.77 -1.66
C ALA A 11 -18.77 -8.90 -1.41
N GLY A 12 -19.22 -10.12 -1.07
CA GLY A 12 -18.34 -11.26 -0.83
C GLY A 12 -17.51 -11.67 -2.06
N VAL A 13 -18.10 -11.65 -3.26
CA VAL A 13 -17.40 -11.98 -4.51
C VAL A 13 -16.36 -10.91 -4.85
N HIS A 14 -16.71 -9.62 -4.70
CA HIS A 14 -15.77 -8.52 -4.94
C HIS A 14 -14.61 -8.52 -3.92
N THR A 15 -14.88 -8.83 -2.65
CA THR A 15 -13.87 -8.96 -1.60
C THR A 15 -12.88 -10.09 -1.91
N ASN A 16 -13.36 -11.26 -2.33
CA ASN A 16 -12.48 -12.39 -2.73
C ASN A 16 -11.54 -12.01 -3.87
N ILE A 17 -12.04 -11.31 -4.87
CA ILE A 17 -11.25 -10.89 -6.03
C ILE A 17 -10.20 -9.82 -5.65
N GLY A 18 -10.53 -8.92 -4.72
CA GLY A 18 -9.56 -7.96 -4.18
C GLY A 18 -8.43 -8.66 -3.42
N MET A 19 -8.79 -9.59 -2.53
CA MET A 19 -7.83 -10.38 -1.76
C MET A 19 -6.88 -11.18 -2.67
N ASP A 20 -7.39 -11.77 -3.75
CA ASP A 20 -6.54 -12.52 -4.69
C ASP A 20 -5.57 -11.60 -5.43
N PHE A 21 -6.00 -10.38 -5.79
CA PHE A 21 -5.09 -9.38 -6.38
C PHE A 21 -3.97 -9.01 -5.41
N GLN A 22 -4.29 -8.75 -4.14
CA GLN A 22 -3.30 -8.47 -3.10
C GLN A 22 -2.27 -9.59 -2.98
N LYS A 23 -2.71 -10.85 -2.81
CA LYS A 23 -1.81 -12.01 -2.70
C LYS A 23 -0.91 -12.18 -3.91
N ASN A 24 -1.47 -12.07 -5.11
CA ASN A 24 -0.70 -12.18 -6.35
C ASN A 24 0.31 -11.04 -6.48
N CYS A 25 -0.05 -9.82 -6.07
CA CYS A 25 0.85 -8.68 -6.03
C CYS A 25 2.00 -8.92 -5.04
N THR A 26 1.73 -9.45 -3.85
CA THR A 26 2.76 -9.86 -2.88
C THR A 26 3.77 -10.83 -3.50
N ILE A 27 3.27 -11.91 -4.10
CA ILE A 27 4.13 -12.94 -4.71
C ILE A 27 4.97 -12.33 -5.83
N TYR A 28 4.36 -11.49 -6.67
CA TYR A 28 5.07 -10.80 -7.74
C TYR A 28 6.21 -9.93 -7.19
N LEU A 29 5.93 -9.07 -6.22
CA LEU A 29 6.93 -8.17 -5.60
C LEU A 29 8.05 -8.96 -4.92
N PHE A 30 7.71 -10.05 -4.23
CA PHE A 30 8.68 -10.94 -3.62
C PHE A 30 9.62 -11.57 -4.66
N LEU A 31 9.07 -12.11 -5.75
CA LEU A 31 9.85 -12.73 -6.81
C LEU A 31 10.72 -11.70 -7.56
N GLU A 32 10.18 -10.51 -7.82
CA GLU A 32 10.92 -9.41 -8.45
C GLU A 32 12.14 -9.00 -7.60
N LYS A 33 11.96 -8.93 -6.28
CA LYS A 33 13.00 -8.53 -5.33
C LYS A 33 13.91 -9.67 -4.88
N TYR A 34 13.68 -10.91 -5.33
CA TYR A 34 14.40 -12.10 -4.83
C TYR A 34 15.92 -11.92 -4.80
N ASN A 35 16.49 -11.35 -5.87
CA ASN A 35 17.94 -11.16 -5.97
C ASN A 35 18.50 -10.18 -4.94
N GLN A 36 17.69 -9.20 -4.50
CA GLN A 36 18.05 -8.28 -3.41
C GLN A 36 17.84 -8.95 -2.05
N LEU A 37 16.72 -9.67 -1.90
CA LEU A 37 16.32 -10.32 -0.65
C LEU A 37 17.23 -11.47 -0.25
N GLN A 38 17.77 -12.23 -1.19
CA GLN A 38 18.56 -13.44 -0.91
C GLN A 38 19.81 -13.18 -0.03
N ASN A 39 20.34 -11.96 -0.05
CA ASN A 39 21.54 -11.56 0.71
C ASN A 39 21.24 -10.63 1.89
N GLN A 40 19.96 -10.41 2.20
CA GLN A 40 19.51 -9.44 3.21
C GLN A 40 18.79 -10.16 4.35
N LYS A 41 18.91 -9.65 5.58
CA LYS A 41 18.02 -10.08 6.67
C LYS A 41 16.70 -9.34 6.54
N TYR A 42 15.60 -10.06 6.38
CA TYR A 42 14.28 -9.45 6.22
C TYR A 42 13.17 -10.32 6.79
N PHE A 43 12.01 -9.70 6.97
CA PHE A 43 10.75 -10.39 7.23
C PHE A 43 9.65 -9.77 6.36
N ILE A 44 8.59 -10.55 6.10
CA ILE A 44 7.43 -10.09 5.34
C ILE A 44 6.19 -10.30 6.21
N ILE A 45 5.39 -9.24 6.36
CA ILE A 45 4.10 -9.30 7.03
C ILE A 45 3.01 -9.09 5.98
N LEU A 46 1.97 -9.90 6.08
CA LEU A 46 0.71 -9.72 5.36
C LEU A 46 -0.35 -9.34 6.37
N GLU A 47 -0.58 -8.04 6.53
CA GLU A 47 -1.52 -7.53 7.52
C GLU A 47 -2.90 -7.30 6.90
N HIS A 48 -3.93 -7.80 7.58
CA HIS A 48 -5.35 -7.55 7.28
C HIS A 48 -5.76 -7.66 5.80
N LEU A 49 -5.07 -8.51 5.03
CA LEU A 49 -5.21 -8.74 3.59
C LEU A 49 -4.87 -7.54 2.69
N GLU A 50 -4.90 -6.29 3.18
CA GLU A 50 -4.84 -5.08 2.34
C GLU A 50 -3.43 -4.50 2.15
N ASP A 51 -2.48 -4.83 3.02
CA ASP A 51 -1.14 -4.24 3.02
C ASP A 51 -0.02 -5.30 3.15
N VAL A 52 1.01 -5.18 2.31
CA VAL A 52 2.24 -6.00 2.37
C VAL A 52 3.34 -5.16 2.99
N ILE A 53 4.02 -5.69 3.99
CA ILE A 53 5.12 -5.00 4.65
C ILE A 53 6.39 -5.83 4.50
N PHE A 54 7.42 -5.25 3.93
CA PHE A 54 8.79 -5.78 3.97
C PHE A 54 9.56 -5.03 5.05
N GLY A 55 9.99 -5.74 6.08
CA GLY A 55 10.91 -5.22 7.08
C GLY A 55 12.31 -5.72 6.80
N TYR A 56 13.28 -4.81 6.76
CA TYR A 56 14.68 -5.10 6.53
C TYR A 56 15.47 -4.83 7.80
N LEU A 57 16.34 -5.77 8.13
CA LEU A 57 17.23 -5.69 9.27
C LEU A 57 18.65 -5.42 8.81
N ASP A 58 19.39 -4.63 9.58
CA ASP A 58 20.82 -4.43 9.36
C ASP A 58 21.66 -5.63 9.88
N ASN A 59 22.98 -5.45 9.91
CA ASN A 59 23.90 -6.49 10.37
C ASN A 59 23.76 -6.78 11.88
N GLN A 60 23.34 -5.78 12.65
CA GLN A 60 23.08 -5.80 14.09
C GLN A 60 21.70 -6.38 14.41
N ALA A 61 20.91 -6.73 13.39
CA ALA A 61 19.53 -7.18 13.49
C ALA A 61 18.56 -6.09 14.01
N GLU A 62 18.92 -4.82 13.82
CA GLU A 62 18.05 -3.68 14.07
C GLU A 62 17.21 -3.39 12.81
N LEU A 63 15.97 -2.92 13.01
CA LEU A 63 15.08 -2.56 11.92
C LEU A 63 15.61 -1.30 11.21
N SER A 64 16.11 -1.45 9.99
CA SER A 64 16.72 -0.36 9.22
C SER A 64 15.83 0.18 8.11
N LYS A 65 14.92 -0.64 7.58
CA LYS A 65 13.97 -0.17 6.58
C LYS A 65 12.63 -0.87 6.67
N ILE A 66 11.56 -0.12 6.43
CA ILE A 66 10.25 -0.66 6.09
C ILE A 66 9.89 -0.26 4.66
N GLU A 67 9.39 -1.21 3.88
CA GLU A 67 8.64 -0.92 2.66
C GLU A 67 7.21 -1.39 2.84
N THR A 68 6.24 -0.49 2.68
CA THR A 68 4.82 -0.86 2.68
C THR A 68 4.26 -0.81 1.26
N TYR A 69 3.42 -1.78 0.90
CA TYR A 69 2.73 -1.84 -0.38
C TYR A 69 1.23 -1.95 -0.13
N GLN A 70 0.51 -0.89 -0.49
CA GLN A 70 -0.93 -0.91 -0.52
C GLN A 70 -1.39 -1.32 -1.92
N ALA A 71 -1.75 -2.58 -2.09
CA ALA A 71 -2.18 -3.12 -3.36
C ALA A 71 -3.71 -3.05 -3.47
N LYS A 72 -4.24 -2.26 -4.41
CA LYS A 72 -5.69 -2.12 -4.61
C LYS A 72 -6.09 -2.39 -6.05
N LYS A 73 -6.97 -3.37 -6.21
CA LYS A 73 -7.66 -3.61 -7.48
C LYS A 73 -8.75 -2.57 -7.68
N SER A 74 -8.86 -2.02 -8.89
CA SER A 74 -9.98 -1.17 -9.28
C SER A 74 -10.54 -1.56 -10.65
N SER A 75 -11.86 -1.51 -10.79
CA SER A 75 -12.55 -1.64 -12.08
C SER A 75 -12.60 -0.31 -12.84
N SER A 76 -12.36 0.81 -12.17
CA SER A 76 -12.34 2.16 -12.74
C SER A 76 -10.99 2.85 -12.53
N LYS A 77 -10.74 3.90 -13.31
CA LYS A 77 -9.56 4.75 -13.10
C LYS A 77 -9.58 5.38 -11.71
N TRP A 78 -8.42 5.52 -11.09
CA TRP A 78 -8.28 6.30 -9.88
C TRP A 78 -8.31 7.79 -10.22
N ILE A 79 -9.20 8.53 -9.56
CA ILE A 79 -9.25 9.99 -9.61
C ILE A 79 -8.66 10.58 -8.34
N ASN A 80 -8.38 11.89 -8.34
CA ASN A 80 -7.72 12.57 -7.22
C ASN A 80 -8.28 12.20 -5.84
N SER A 81 -9.61 12.18 -5.65
CA SER A 81 -10.20 11.93 -4.33
C SER A 81 -9.88 10.53 -3.78
N GLY A 82 -10.06 9.49 -4.60
CA GLY A 82 -9.79 8.11 -4.19
C GLY A 82 -8.31 7.86 -3.94
N LEU A 83 -7.43 8.45 -4.74
CA LEU A 83 -5.99 8.34 -4.53
C LEU A 83 -5.54 9.11 -3.27
N LEU A 84 -6.06 10.33 -3.04
CA LEU A 84 -5.72 11.14 -1.87
C LEU A 84 -6.11 10.45 -0.56
N GLU A 85 -7.22 9.74 -0.52
CA GLU A 85 -7.61 8.96 0.66
C GLU A 85 -6.59 7.85 0.97
N ILE A 86 -6.13 7.15 -0.06
CA ILE A 86 -5.10 6.10 0.06
C ILE A 86 -3.78 6.71 0.53
N ILE A 87 -3.31 7.77 -0.13
CA ILE A 87 -2.08 8.47 0.26
C ILE A 87 -2.17 8.97 1.71
N LYS A 88 -3.30 9.50 2.12
CA LYS A 88 -3.53 9.95 3.50
C LYS A 88 -3.37 8.80 4.49
N LYS A 89 -4.02 7.66 4.24
CA LYS A 89 -3.91 6.47 5.12
C LYS A 89 -2.47 5.99 5.22
N ILE A 90 -1.77 5.88 4.09
CA ILE A 90 -0.36 5.50 4.04
C ILE A 90 0.50 6.46 4.88
N ALA A 91 0.29 7.77 4.73
CA ALA A 91 1.05 8.79 5.47
C ALA A 91 0.77 8.72 6.98
N GLU A 92 -0.49 8.55 7.39
CA GLU A 92 -0.88 8.40 8.80
C GLU A 92 -0.27 7.16 9.45
N THR A 93 -0.29 6.01 8.75
CA THR A 93 0.38 4.78 9.20
C THR A 93 1.90 4.99 9.30
N SER A 94 2.52 5.62 8.30
CA SER A 94 3.97 5.89 8.30
C SER A 94 4.38 6.77 9.47
N GLN A 95 3.62 7.83 9.75
CA GLN A 95 3.88 8.69 10.90
C GLN A 95 3.75 7.91 12.21
N SER A 96 2.83 6.95 12.29
CA SER A 96 2.65 6.11 13.47
C SER A 96 3.85 5.19 13.69
N VAL A 97 4.40 4.59 12.63
CA VAL A 97 5.63 3.78 12.68
C VAL A 97 6.85 4.61 13.09
N LEU A 98 6.98 5.83 12.55
CA LEU A 98 8.07 6.73 12.91
C LEU A 98 8.00 7.18 14.38
N ASN A 99 6.79 7.39 14.90
CA ASN A 99 6.57 7.77 16.30
C ASN A 99 6.64 6.58 17.27
N ASP A 100 6.66 5.35 16.76
CA ASP A 100 6.74 4.16 17.59
C ASP A 100 8.06 4.16 18.37
N PRO A 101 8.05 4.00 19.71
CA PRO A 101 9.26 4.07 20.54
C PRO A 101 10.14 2.81 20.44
N HIS A 102 9.69 1.76 19.75
CA HIS A 102 10.48 0.56 19.55
C HIS A 102 11.80 0.89 18.85
N PRO A 103 12.93 0.33 19.29
CA PRO A 103 14.25 0.59 18.70
C PRO A 103 14.28 0.29 17.20
N LYS A 104 14.90 1.20 16.45
CA LYS A 104 15.17 1.12 15.02
C LYS A 104 16.63 1.54 14.80
N ALA A 105 17.21 1.17 13.68
CA ALA A 105 18.55 1.62 13.33
C ALA A 105 18.60 3.17 13.23
N GLU A 106 19.78 3.75 13.43
CA GLU A 106 19.97 5.21 13.40
C GLU A 106 19.53 5.84 12.07
N ASP A 107 19.75 5.14 10.97
CA ASP A 107 19.40 5.54 9.60
C ASP A 107 18.08 4.94 9.12
N PHE A 108 17.18 4.60 10.06
CA PHE A 108 15.89 4.01 9.73
C PHE A 108 15.11 4.84 8.69
N SER A 109 14.60 4.16 7.67
CA SER A 109 13.77 4.76 6.63
C SER A 109 12.52 3.95 6.35
N GLN A 110 11.51 4.64 5.81
CA GLN A 110 10.28 3.99 5.36
C GLN A 110 9.91 4.47 3.96
N ASP A 111 9.73 3.51 3.05
CA ASP A 111 9.16 3.75 1.73
C ASP A 111 7.73 3.21 1.67
N ASN A 112 6.86 3.91 0.95
CA ASN A 112 5.49 3.47 0.77
C ASN A 112 5.11 3.47 -0.70
N PHE A 113 4.45 2.40 -1.10
CA PHE A 113 4.10 2.12 -2.48
C PHE A 113 2.60 1.89 -2.60
N PHE A 114 2.02 2.45 -3.66
CA PHE A 114 0.65 2.16 -4.06
C PHE A 114 0.66 1.37 -5.36
N ALA A 115 0.14 0.14 -5.32
CA ALA A 115 0.10 -0.76 -6.48
C ALA A 115 -1.34 -0.96 -6.94
N THR A 116 -1.60 -0.85 -8.25
CA THR A 116 -2.95 -1.04 -8.80
C THR A 116 -2.92 -1.59 -10.21
N ASN A 117 -4.01 -2.27 -10.61
CA ASN A 117 -4.22 -2.80 -11.95
C ASN A 117 -4.85 -1.78 -12.92
N ASN A 118 -5.05 -0.53 -12.50
CA ASN A 118 -5.80 0.47 -13.27
C ASN A 118 -5.06 1.81 -13.33
N THR A 119 -5.46 2.66 -14.28
CA THR A 119 -4.81 3.95 -14.51
C THR A 119 -5.09 4.93 -13.38
N ILE A 120 -4.07 5.68 -12.98
CA ILE A 120 -4.19 6.84 -12.10
C ILE A 120 -4.32 8.09 -12.97
N GLU A 121 -5.44 8.79 -12.86
CA GLU A 121 -5.74 10.02 -13.61
C GLU A 121 -5.72 11.22 -12.67
N LEU A 122 -4.63 11.98 -12.71
CA LEU A 122 -4.47 13.21 -11.93
C LEU A 122 -4.96 14.42 -12.72
N LYS A 123 -6.02 15.05 -12.25
CA LYS A 123 -6.55 16.30 -12.82
C LYS A 123 -6.22 17.46 -11.89
N CYS A 124 -5.56 18.48 -12.40
CA CYS A 124 -5.31 19.72 -11.68
C CYS A 124 -6.00 20.88 -12.40
N LYS A 125 -6.65 21.76 -11.64
CA LYS A 125 -7.08 23.08 -12.14
C LYS A 125 -6.00 24.08 -11.76
N VAL A 126 -5.19 24.49 -12.73
CA VAL A 126 -4.24 25.59 -12.54
C VAL A 126 -5.00 26.88 -12.77
N ASN A 127 -5.20 27.66 -11.70
CA ASN A 127 -5.68 29.03 -11.85
C ASN A 127 -4.56 29.84 -12.53
N LYS A 128 -4.76 30.29 -13.77
CA LYS A 128 -3.81 31.17 -14.44
C LYS A 128 -3.78 32.49 -13.68
N GLN A 129 -2.71 32.73 -12.93
CA GLN A 129 -2.40 34.07 -12.44
C GLN A 129 -1.93 34.87 -13.66
N GLN A 130 -2.76 35.80 -14.14
CA GLN A 130 -2.32 36.77 -15.15
C GLN A 130 -1.36 37.73 -14.47
N TYR A 131 -0.07 37.60 -14.76
CA TYR A 131 0.91 38.63 -14.43
C TYR A 131 0.66 39.80 -15.40
N SER A 132 0.27 40.94 -14.83
CA SER A 132 0.15 42.23 -15.52
C SER A 132 1.49 42.95 -15.53
#